data_AF-A0ABD0ZE33-F1
#
_entry.id   AF-A0ABD0ZE33-F1
#
_cell.length_a   1.000
_cell.length_b   1.000
_cell.length_c   1.000
_cell.angle_alpha   90.00
_cell.angle_beta   90.00
_cell.angle_gamma   90.00
#
_symmetry.space_group_name_H-M   'P 1'
#
loop_
_entity.id
_entity.type
_entity.pdbx_description
1 polymer ?
#
loop_
_entity_poly.entity_id
_entity_poly.type
_entity_poly.pdbx_seq_one_letter_code
_entity_poly.pdbx_strand_id
1 'polypeptide(L)'
;MSECRLLNVNSDENYVRLISELALEIGAILYIIAALREAHFLGWSMFVENLMTAPSRVMFLSSCLLMITMPFLRFTCNEEVEDIMAVIIMLTTAPYFLFFCRGFKTVGPFVVMIYRMIKGDLLRFATIYLVFVMGFSQAYYIIFLTFDNPLTPDGVDDSLSNPMPNPVEAIMAMFFMSLTNFGDYYSSFEKTEHEIGAKLCFVIYMAIVAILLVNMLIAMMGNTYQKIAETRNEWQRQWARIVLVVERGVSPSERLTKLMWYSQPMSDGRRALVLRLNQSEEDKEEMKEILEMKRVHNRMVQKRLQGKKTLSSTPSPKNLINLNSPTQK
;
A
#
# COMPACT_ATOMS: atom_id res chain seq x y z
N MET A 1 -6.96 -27.62 37.50
CA MET A 1 -5.91 -26.67 37.10
C MET A 1 -5.06 -27.40 36.09
N SER A 2 -5.51 -27.40 34.83
CA SER A 2 -4.81 -28.05 33.72
C SER A 2 -3.44 -27.41 33.59
N GLU A 3 -2.39 -28.22 33.58
CA GLU A 3 -1.03 -27.76 33.34
C GLU A 3 -1.00 -26.97 32.03
N CYS A 4 -0.57 -25.72 32.11
CA CYS A 4 -0.41 -24.84 30.96
C CYS A 4 0.62 -25.48 30.01
N ARG A 5 0.16 -26.02 28.87
CA ARG A 5 0.98 -26.82 27.94
C ARG A 5 2.21 -26.06 27.45
N LEU A 6 2.09 -24.73 27.39
CA LEU A 6 3.11 -23.79 26.94
C LEU A 6 4.28 -23.61 27.94
N LEU A 7 4.10 -23.92 29.23
CA LEU A 7 5.15 -23.87 30.25
C LEU A 7 5.86 -25.21 30.48
N ASN A 8 5.43 -26.27 29.79
CA ASN A 8 5.97 -27.61 29.99
C ASN A 8 7.32 -27.76 29.29
N VAL A 9 8.41 -27.94 30.05
CA VAL A 9 9.81 -27.95 29.55
C VAL A 9 10.40 -29.38 29.48
N ASN A 10 9.55 -30.38 29.25
CA ASN A 10 9.97 -31.78 29.36
C ASN A 10 10.67 -32.37 28.11
N SER A 11 10.68 -31.66 26.98
CA SER A 11 11.26 -32.12 25.69
C SER A 11 12.31 -31.13 25.18
N ASP A 12 13.33 -31.63 24.48
CA ASP A 12 14.38 -30.83 23.83
C ASP A 12 13.77 -29.80 22.85
N GLU A 13 12.68 -30.16 22.18
CA GLU A 13 11.91 -29.26 21.31
C GLU A 13 11.34 -28.06 22.08
N ASN A 14 10.87 -28.29 23.31
CA ASN A 14 10.32 -27.24 24.16
C ASN A 14 11.42 -26.29 24.65
N TYR A 15 12.64 -26.80 24.89
CA TYR A 15 13.80 -25.96 25.20
C TYR A 15 14.18 -25.06 24.02
N VAL A 16 14.26 -25.61 22.81
CA VAL A 16 14.58 -24.82 21.60
C VAL A 16 13.51 -23.75 21.35
N ARG A 17 12.23 -24.10 21.51
CA ARG A 17 11.11 -23.16 21.40
C ARG A 17 11.21 -22.04 22.44
N LEU A 18 11.46 -22.37 23.71
CA LEU A 18 11.56 -21.37 24.76
C LEU A 18 12.73 -20.40 24.53
N ILE A 19 13.87 -20.92 24.06
CA ILE A 19 15.04 -20.09 23.74
C ILE A 19 14.73 -19.15 22.56
N SER A 20 14.07 -19.63 21.51
CA SER A 20 13.71 -18.79 20.37
C SER A 20 12.67 -17.73 20.73
N GLU A 21 11.68 -18.06 21.55
CA GLU A 21 10.69 -17.12 22.10
C GLU A 21 11.38 -16.02 22.91
N LEU A 22 12.28 -16.38 23.83
CA LEU A 22 13.05 -15.40 24.61
C LEU A 22 13.93 -14.52 23.72
N ALA A 23 14.55 -15.08 22.68
CA ALA A 23 15.34 -14.32 21.73
C ALA A 23 14.49 -13.32 20.94
N LEU A 24 13.28 -13.71 20.53
CA LEU A 24 12.33 -12.83 19.84
C LEU A 24 11.84 -11.70 20.76
N GLU A 25 11.54 -12.00 22.02
CA GLU A 25 11.12 -11.02 23.02
C GLU A 25 12.23 -9.98 23.28
N ILE A 26 13.46 -10.44 23.50
CA ILE A 26 14.63 -9.57 23.65
C ILE A 26 14.81 -8.70 22.40
N GLY A 27 14.69 -9.30 21.20
CA GLY A 27 14.76 -8.58 19.93
C GLY A 27 13.70 -7.47 19.81
N ALA A 28 12.46 -7.76 20.18
CA ALA A 28 11.35 -6.79 20.16
C ALA A 28 11.59 -5.64 21.14
N ILE A 29 12.02 -5.94 22.37
CA ILE A 29 12.36 -4.94 23.38
C ILE A 29 13.50 -4.04 22.91
N LEU A 30 14.58 -4.62 22.37
CA LEU A 30 15.71 -3.85 21.83
C LEU A 30 15.28 -2.93 20.68
N TYR A 31 14.42 -3.41 19.79
CA TYR A 31 13.90 -2.59 18.69
C TYR A 31 13.04 -1.43 19.18
N ILE A 32 12.18 -1.67 20.17
CA ILE A 32 11.34 -0.63 20.79
C ILE A 32 12.20 0.41 21.50
N ILE A 33 13.22 -0.01 22.27
CA ILE A 33 14.17 0.92 22.90
C ILE A 33 14.89 1.77 21.85
N ALA A 34 15.32 1.17 20.74
CA ALA A 34 15.94 1.90 19.64
C ALA A 34 14.96 2.93 19.01
N ALA A 35 13.70 2.54 18.81
CA ALA A 35 12.65 3.43 18.30
C ALA A 35 12.31 4.58 19.28
N LEU A 36 12.26 4.31 20.59
CA LEU A 36 12.06 5.32 21.62
C LEU A 36 13.24 6.30 21.71
N ARG A 37 14.47 5.78 21.60
CA ARG A 37 15.67 6.63 21.50
C ARG A 37 15.57 7.53 20.26
N GLU A 38 15.12 6.99 19.13
CA GLU A 38 14.85 7.76 17.91
C GLU A 38 13.82 8.86 18.11
N ALA A 39 12.68 8.53 18.70
CA ALA A 39 11.65 9.51 19.01
C ALA A 39 12.15 10.63 19.95
N HIS A 40 12.98 10.29 20.94
CA HIS A 40 13.53 11.24 21.88
C HIS A 40 14.52 12.23 21.22
N PHE A 41 15.46 11.75 20.40
CA PHE A 41 16.44 12.66 19.79
C PHE A 41 15.89 13.48 18.61
N LEU A 42 14.89 12.96 17.89
CA LEU A 42 14.33 13.61 16.70
C LEU A 42 13.18 14.56 17.03
N GLY A 43 12.52 14.34 18.18
CA GLY A 43 11.24 14.96 18.53
C GLY A 43 10.06 14.17 17.95
N TRP A 44 8.96 14.11 18.72
CA TRP A 44 7.80 13.27 18.43
C TRP A 44 7.15 13.55 17.06
N SER A 45 6.99 14.83 16.70
CA SER A 45 6.37 15.22 15.43
C SER A 45 7.16 14.75 14.21
N MET A 46 8.48 14.97 14.22
CA MET A 46 9.36 14.54 13.14
C MET A 46 9.50 13.02 13.08
N PHE A 47 9.46 12.34 14.23
CA PHE A 47 9.46 10.88 14.28
C PHE A 47 8.22 10.29 13.59
N VAL A 48 7.02 10.81 13.91
CA VAL A 48 5.77 10.36 13.27
C VAL A 48 5.78 10.66 11.77
N GLU A 49 6.27 11.83 11.35
CA GLU A 49 6.41 12.15 9.92
C GLU A 49 7.36 11.17 9.23
N ASN A 50 8.51 10.86 9.83
CA ASN A 50 9.48 9.90 9.30
C ASN A 50 8.86 8.49 9.18
N LEU A 51 8.13 8.05 10.21
CA LEU A 51 7.47 6.75 10.24
C LEU A 51 6.37 6.63 9.18
N MET A 52 5.61 7.71 8.95
CA MET A 52 4.59 7.77 7.89
C MET A 52 5.19 7.67 6.48
N THR A 53 6.45 8.05 6.28
CA THR A 53 7.13 7.82 4.99
C THR A 53 7.48 6.35 4.74
N ALA A 54 7.56 5.54 5.81
CA ALA A 54 7.97 4.14 5.81
C ALA A 54 6.90 3.25 6.50
N PRO A 55 5.78 2.98 5.83
CA PRO A 55 4.61 2.26 6.38
C PRO A 55 4.95 0.84 6.88
N SER A 56 5.87 0.16 6.22
CA SER A 56 6.38 -1.15 6.63
C SER A 56 7.07 -1.11 7.99
N ARG A 57 7.74 -0.01 8.31
CA ARG A 57 8.37 0.21 9.60
C ARG A 57 7.34 0.43 10.71
N VAL A 58 6.21 1.09 10.40
CA VAL A 58 5.08 1.22 11.32
C VAL A 58 4.52 -0.16 11.67
N MET A 59 4.26 -1.00 10.66
CA MET A 59 3.70 -2.35 10.86
C MET A 59 4.63 -3.23 11.71
N PHE A 60 5.94 -3.15 11.48
CA PHE A 60 6.92 -3.87 12.29
C PHE A 60 7.01 -3.32 13.73
N LEU A 61 6.96 -2.00 13.91
CA LEU A 61 6.93 -1.42 15.26
C LEU A 61 5.67 -1.85 16.03
N SER A 62 4.51 -1.90 15.35
CA SER A 62 3.29 -2.42 15.97
C SER A 62 3.39 -3.91 16.29
N SER A 63 4.05 -4.72 15.44
CA SER A 63 4.23 -6.15 15.72
C SER A 63 5.14 -6.37 16.93
N CYS A 64 6.21 -5.58 17.10
CA CYS A 64 7.03 -5.60 18.32
C CYS A 64 6.24 -5.20 19.57
N LEU A 65 5.32 -4.23 19.48
CA LEU A 65 4.48 -3.84 20.62
C LEU A 65 3.49 -4.95 21.01
N LEU A 66 2.91 -5.65 20.03
CA LEU A 66 2.07 -6.81 20.27
C LEU A 66 2.88 -7.96 20.88
N MET A 67 4.13 -8.14 20.46
CA MET A 67 5.03 -9.17 21.00
C MET A 67 5.20 -9.04 22.53
N ILE A 68 5.33 -7.83 23.07
CA ILE A 68 5.43 -7.58 24.52
C ILE A 68 4.23 -8.13 25.30
N THR A 69 3.07 -8.27 24.66
CA THR A 69 1.89 -8.82 25.33
C THR A 69 1.93 -10.35 25.44
N MET A 70 2.75 -11.05 24.64
CA MET A 70 2.82 -12.52 24.60
C MET A 70 3.18 -13.15 25.94
N PRO A 71 4.22 -12.70 26.67
CA PRO A 71 4.52 -13.25 27.99
C PRO A 71 3.35 -13.11 28.98
N PHE A 72 2.60 -12.00 28.92
CA PHE A 72 1.44 -11.78 29.78
C PHE A 72 0.30 -12.77 29.47
N LEU A 73 -0.02 -12.97 28.19
CA LEU A 73 -1.03 -13.93 27.76
C LEU A 73 -0.70 -15.35 28.22
N ARG A 74 0.59 -15.69 28.19
CA ARG A 74 1.10 -16.99 28.64
C ARG A 74 1.00 -17.19 30.14
N PHE A 75 1.23 -16.15 30.96
CA PHE A 75 0.96 -16.23 32.41
C PHE A 75 -0.53 -16.43 32.72
N THR A 76 -1.41 -15.91 31.87
CA THR A 76 -2.87 -16.12 31.99
C THR A 76 -3.36 -17.43 31.36
N CYS A 77 -2.48 -18.19 30.69
CA CYS A 77 -2.77 -19.46 30.03
C CYS A 77 -3.97 -19.42 29.06
N ASN A 78 -4.02 -18.38 28.22
CA ASN A 78 -5.05 -18.22 27.20
C ASN A 78 -4.49 -18.55 25.80
N GLU A 79 -4.50 -19.83 25.44
CA GLU A 79 -3.83 -20.37 24.25
C GLU A 79 -4.46 -19.86 22.93
N GLU A 80 -5.79 -19.74 22.87
CA GLU A 80 -6.49 -19.29 21.64
C GLU A 80 -6.10 -17.86 21.26
N VAL A 81 -6.01 -16.97 22.26
CA VAL A 81 -5.67 -15.57 22.01
C VAL A 81 -4.18 -15.43 21.67
N GLU A 82 -3.30 -16.24 22.29
CA GLU A 82 -1.88 -16.29 21.95
C GLU A 82 -1.67 -16.68 20.49
N ASP A 83 -2.34 -17.74 20.01
CA ASP A 83 -2.23 -18.20 18.62
C ASP A 83 -2.71 -17.15 17.62
N ILE A 84 -3.87 -16.52 17.87
CA ILE A 84 -4.41 -15.45 17.01
C ILE A 84 -3.42 -14.27 16.95
N MET A 85 -2.89 -13.87 18.11
CA MET A 85 -1.92 -12.77 18.19
C MET A 85 -0.62 -13.13 17.46
N ALA A 86 -0.15 -14.37 17.54
CA ALA A 86 1.06 -14.83 16.87
C ALA A 86 0.92 -14.76 15.35
N VAL A 87 -0.25 -15.18 14.84
CA VAL A 87 -0.59 -15.04 13.41
C VAL A 87 -0.57 -13.57 12.98
N ILE A 88 -1.14 -12.66 13.78
CA ILE A 88 -1.13 -11.23 13.48
C ILE A 88 0.31 -10.68 13.44
N ILE A 89 1.16 -11.06 14.39
CA ILE A 89 2.58 -10.64 14.43
C ILE A 89 3.33 -11.14 13.18
N MET A 90 3.11 -12.39 12.77
CA MET A 90 3.73 -12.94 11.55
C MET A 90 3.28 -12.18 10.29
N LEU A 91 1.98 -11.94 10.15
CA LEU A 91 1.41 -11.22 9.00
C LEU A 91 1.88 -9.76 8.92
N THR A 92 2.04 -9.09 10.06
CA THR A 92 2.50 -7.69 10.11
C THR A 92 4.02 -7.55 9.96
N THR A 93 4.77 -8.60 10.29
CA THR A 93 6.23 -8.63 10.12
C THR A 93 6.66 -8.89 8.68
N ALA A 94 5.94 -9.75 7.94
CA ALA A 94 6.32 -10.10 6.56
C ALA A 94 6.46 -8.90 5.59
N PRO A 95 5.57 -7.89 5.59
CA PRO A 95 5.73 -6.68 4.78
C PRO A 95 7.00 -5.87 5.07
N TYR A 96 7.62 -6.05 6.24
CA TYR A 96 8.87 -5.39 6.58
C TYR A 96 10.03 -5.86 5.68
N PHE A 97 10.01 -7.11 5.19
CA PHE A 97 11.03 -7.59 4.25
C PHE A 97 11.03 -6.80 2.94
N LEU A 98 9.86 -6.39 2.45
CA LEU A 98 9.72 -5.57 1.24
C LEU A 98 10.42 -4.21 1.40
N PHE A 99 10.53 -3.67 2.61
CA PHE A 99 11.29 -2.44 2.89
C PHE A 99 12.76 -2.59 2.49
N PHE A 100 13.38 -3.72 2.86
CA PHE A 100 14.78 -3.98 2.52
C PHE A 100 14.96 -4.23 1.03
N CYS A 101 13.99 -4.87 0.38
CA CYS A 101 13.98 -5.04 -1.07
C CYS A 101 13.95 -3.71 -1.84
N ARG A 102 13.50 -2.62 -1.21
CA ARG A 102 13.44 -1.28 -1.82
C ARG A 102 14.81 -0.71 -2.20
N GLY A 103 15.89 -1.17 -1.57
CA GLY A 103 17.25 -0.72 -1.85
C GLY A 103 17.80 -1.19 -3.19
N PHE A 104 17.32 -2.31 -3.73
CA PHE A 104 17.85 -2.90 -4.96
C PHE A 104 17.36 -2.17 -6.22
N LYS A 105 18.26 -1.98 -7.20
CA LYS A 105 17.97 -1.28 -8.46
C LYS A 105 16.86 -1.92 -9.27
N THR A 106 16.83 -3.25 -9.31
CA THR A 106 15.84 -4.03 -10.06
C THR A 106 14.51 -4.12 -9.32
N VAL A 107 14.52 -4.39 -8.02
CA VAL A 107 13.30 -4.69 -7.23
C VAL A 107 12.63 -3.45 -6.63
N GLY A 108 13.41 -2.41 -6.33
CA GLY A 108 12.94 -1.26 -5.55
C GLY A 108 11.76 -0.49 -6.17
N PRO A 109 11.77 -0.18 -7.48
CA PRO A 109 10.62 0.44 -8.14
C PRO A 109 9.35 -0.41 -8.08
N PHE A 110 9.46 -1.75 -8.20
CA PHE A 110 8.31 -2.66 -8.13
C PHE A 110 7.66 -2.65 -6.74
N VAL A 111 8.46 -2.67 -5.67
CA VAL A 111 7.91 -2.61 -4.30
C VAL A 111 7.11 -1.32 -4.07
N VAL A 112 7.63 -0.19 -4.54
CA VAL A 112 6.93 1.10 -4.42
C VAL A 112 5.66 1.14 -5.27
N MET A 113 5.71 0.52 -6.45
CA MET A 113 4.54 0.35 -7.30
C MET A 113 3.43 -0.42 -6.57
N ILE A 114 3.76 -1.57 -5.98
CA ILE A 114 2.83 -2.36 -5.17
C ILE A 114 2.25 -1.53 -4.03
N TYR A 115 3.09 -0.79 -3.28
CA TYR A 115 2.59 0.04 -2.18
C TYR A 115 1.63 1.15 -2.65
N ARG A 116 1.93 1.80 -3.79
CA ARG A 116 1.05 2.83 -4.37
C ARG A 116 -0.26 2.23 -4.85
N MET A 117 -0.22 1.07 -5.51
CA MET A 117 -1.39 0.32 -5.95
C MET A 117 -2.29 -0.04 -4.77
N ILE A 118 -1.73 -0.60 -3.70
CA ILE A 118 -2.49 -0.98 -2.49
C ILE A 118 -3.11 0.25 -1.80
N LYS A 119 -2.33 1.31 -1.59
CA LYS A 119 -2.82 2.47 -0.83
C LYS A 119 -3.85 3.31 -1.60
N GLY A 120 -3.64 3.51 -2.89
CA GLY A 120 -4.42 4.45 -3.70
C GLY A 120 -5.58 3.80 -4.42
N ASP A 121 -5.31 2.69 -5.09
CA ASP A 121 -6.22 2.13 -6.08
C ASP A 121 -7.03 0.98 -5.47
N LEU A 122 -6.38 0.04 -4.79
CA LEU A 122 -7.05 -1.12 -4.17
C LEU A 122 -8.14 -0.70 -3.19
N LEU A 123 -7.94 0.32 -2.34
CA LEU A 123 -8.97 0.73 -1.37
C LEU A 123 -10.26 1.23 -2.03
N ARG A 124 -10.18 2.08 -3.07
CA ARG A 124 -11.37 2.56 -3.78
C ARG A 124 -12.15 1.41 -4.41
N PHE A 125 -11.40 0.49 -4.98
CA PHE A 125 -11.93 -0.67 -5.64
C PHE A 125 -12.53 -1.68 -4.65
N ALA A 126 -11.84 -1.97 -3.55
CA ALA A 126 -12.34 -2.78 -2.45
C ALA A 126 -13.63 -2.20 -1.88
N THR A 127 -13.77 -0.87 -1.76
CA THR A 127 -15.04 -0.29 -1.28
C THR A 127 -16.22 -0.58 -2.21
N ILE A 128 -16.05 -0.49 -3.54
CA ILE A 128 -17.10 -0.84 -4.51
C ILE A 128 -17.44 -2.33 -4.42
N TYR A 129 -16.41 -3.18 -4.35
CA TYR A 129 -16.57 -4.63 -4.19
C TYR A 129 -17.33 -4.99 -2.90
N LEU A 130 -16.97 -4.38 -1.76
CA LEU A 130 -17.63 -4.62 -0.48
C LEU A 130 -19.11 -4.22 -0.50
N VAL A 131 -19.49 -3.16 -1.23
CA VAL A 131 -20.91 -2.79 -1.40
C VAL A 131 -21.69 -3.91 -2.09
N PHE A 132 -21.14 -4.53 -3.14
CA PHE A 132 -21.77 -5.67 -3.79
C PHE A 132 -21.79 -6.91 -2.90
N VAL A 133 -20.69 -7.23 -2.22
CA VAL A 133 -20.64 -8.37 -1.28
C VAL A 133 -21.68 -8.22 -0.17
N MET A 134 -21.78 -7.04 0.44
CA MET A 134 -22.78 -6.78 1.48
C MET A 134 -24.22 -6.86 0.93
N GLY A 135 -24.48 -6.32 -0.27
CA GLY A 135 -25.82 -6.38 -0.85
C GLY A 135 -26.27 -7.81 -1.16
N PHE A 136 -25.41 -8.59 -1.82
CA PHE A 136 -25.72 -9.98 -2.15
C PHE A 136 -25.68 -10.90 -0.92
N SER A 137 -24.85 -10.62 0.10
CA SER A 137 -24.83 -11.44 1.31
C SER A 137 -26.16 -11.42 2.06
N GLN A 138 -26.86 -10.27 2.08
CA GLN A 138 -28.19 -10.21 2.70
C GLN A 138 -29.24 -10.99 1.91
N ALA A 139 -29.17 -10.96 0.57
CA ALA A 139 -30.05 -11.76 -0.28
C ALA A 139 -29.82 -13.26 -0.06
N TYR A 140 -28.55 -13.69 0.02
CA TYR A 140 -28.20 -15.07 0.29
C TYR A 140 -28.55 -15.51 1.71
N TYR A 141 -28.35 -14.66 2.71
CA TYR A 141 -28.79 -14.92 4.08
C TYR A 141 -30.29 -15.27 4.11
N ILE A 142 -31.14 -14.49 3.42
CA ILE A 142 -32.58 -14.76 3.35
C ILE A 142 -32.88 -16.08 2.63
N ILE A 143 -32.22 -16.36 1.51
CA ILE A 143 -32.41 -17.61 0.76
C ILE A 143 -32.06 -18.83 1.64
N PHE A 144 -30.94 -18.75 2.35
CA PHE A 144 -30.45 -19.82 3.23
C PHE A 144 -31.24 -19.96 4.55
N LEU A 145 -32.22 -19.09 4.85
CA LEU A 145 -33.19 -19.36 5.91
C LEU A 145 -34.13 -20.53 5.59
N THR A 146 -34.29 -20.84 4.30
CA THR A 146 -35.11 -21.98 3.82
C THR A 146 -34.27 -23.22 3.54
N PHE A 147 -33.03 -23.26 4.05
CA PHE A 147 -32.15 -24.40 3.89
C PHE A 147 -32.66 -25.59 4.71
N ASP A 148 -32.81 -26.73 4.05
CA ASP A 148 -33.30 -27.98 4.62
C ASP A 148 -32.27 -29.10 4.36
N ASN A 149 -31.77 -29.71 5.42
CA ASN A 149 -30.76 -30.76 5.30
C ASN A 149 -31.43 -32.14 5.33
N PRO A 150 -31.37 -32.95 4.26
CA PRO A 150 -32.03 -34.25 4.21
C PRO A 150 -31.46 -35.31 5.19
N LEU A 151 -30.42 -34.97 5.96
CA LEU A 151 -29.77 -35.83 6.94
C LEU A 151 -30.17 -35.51 8.39
N THR A 152 -30.91 -34.42 8.63
CA THR A 152 -31.40 -34.05 9.97
C THR A 152 -32.82 -34.58 10.19
N PRO A 153 -33.15 -35.08 11.40
CA PRO A 153 -34.51 -35.52 11.71
C PRO A 153 -35.52 -34.36 11.68
N ASP A 154 -36.72 -34.62 11.16
CA ASP A 154 -37.82 -33.65 11.13
C ASP A 154 -38.06 -33.00 12.51
N GLY A 155 -37.91 -31.66 12.59
CA GLY A 155 -38.14 -30.87 13.81
C GLY A 155 -36.88 -30.51 14.62
N VAL A 156 -35.68 -30.83 14.12
CA VAL A 156 -34.40 -30.32 14.64
C VAL A 156 -34.02 -29.05 13.87
N ASP A 157 -33.44 -28.06 14.54
CA ASP A 157 -32.97 -26.81 13.93
C ASP A 157 -31.75 -27.06 13.03
N ASP A 158 -31.90 -26.83 11.73
CA ASP A 158 -30.86 -27.00 10.72
C ASP A 158 -29.80 -25.90 10.73
N SER A 159 -29.92 -24.91 11.61
CA SER A 159 -28.98 -23.80 11.77
C SER A 159 -27.52 -24.23 11.92
N LEU A 160 -27.26 -25.39 12.52
CA LEU A 160 -25.91 -25.96 12.69
C LEU A 160 -25.31 -26.53 11.40
N SER A 161 -26.15 -26.92 10.44
CA SER A 161 -25.72 -27.50 9.16
C SER A 161 -25.83 -26.52 7.98
N ASN A 162 -26.51 -25.40 8.21
CA ASN A 162 -26.64 -24.32 7.26
C ASN A 162 -25.25 -23.68 6.99
N PRO A 163 -24.81 -23.56 5.72
CA PRO A 163 -23.54 -22.91 5.39
C PRO A 163 -23.56 -21.38 5.57
N MET A 164 -24.74 -20.75 5.76
CA MET A 164 -24.89 -19.30 5.98
C MET A 164 -25.93 -18.98 7.07
N PRO A 165 -25.72 -19.41 8.33
CA PRO A 165 -26.72 -19.32 9.41
C PRO A 165 -26.89 -17.90 9.96
N ASN A 166 -25.89 -17.03 9.80
CA ASN A 166 -25.95 -15.64 10.27
C ASN A 166 -25.45 -14.64 9.20
N PRO A 167 -25.81 -13.34 9.31
CA PRO A 167 -25.45 -12.34 8.30
C PRO A 167 -23.94 -12.13 8.13
N VAL A 168 -23.13 -12.41 9.16
CA VAL A 168 -21.68 -12.23 9.13
C VAL A 168 -21.02 -13.39 8.38
N GLU A 169 -21.46 -14.62 8.63
CA GLU A 169 -21.05 -15.82 7.91
C GLU A 169 -21.49 -15.76 6.46
N ALA A 170 -22.67 -15.21 6.16
CA ALA A 170 -23.09 -14.95 4.78
C ALA A 170 -22.11 -14.00 4.06
N ILE A 171 -21.62 -12.94 4.71
CA ILE A 171 -20.59 -12.05 4.12
C ILE A 171 -19.30 -12.83 3.82
N MET A 172 -18.84 -13.67 4.76
CA MET A 172 -17.64 -14.49 4.59
C MET A 172 -17.81 -15.52 3.47
N ALA A 173 -18.98 -16.17 3.40
CA ALA A 173 -19.31 -17.13 2.36
C ALA A 173 -19.34 -16.46 0.98
N MET A 174 -19.93 -15.27 0.85
CA MET A 174 -19.90 -14.49 -0.40
C MET A 174 -18.48 -14.12 -0.82
N PHE A 175 -17.62 -13.79 0.14
CA PHE A 175 -16.21 -13.52 -0.11
C PHE A 175 -15.48 -14.78 -0.61
N PHE A 176 -15.62 -15.92 0.05
CA PHE A 176 -14.99 -17.17 -0.40
C PHE A 176 -15.51 -17.64 -1.76
N MET A 177 -16.82 -17.51 -1.99
CA MET A 177 -17.45 -17.80 -3.27
C MET A 177 -16.85 -16.95 -4.41
N SER A 178 -16.52 -15.68 -4.14
CA SER A 178 -15.85 -14.80 -5.10
C SER A 178 -14.40 -15.19 -5.41
N LEU A 179 -13.73 -15.88 -4.47
CA LEU A 179 -12.36 -16.40 -4.61
C LEU A 179 -12.33 -17.78 -5.27
N THR A 180 -13.37 -18.15 -6.01
CA THR A 180 -13.53 -19.44 -6.71
C THR A 180 -13.74 -20.67 -5.82
N ASN A 181 -13.87 -20.51 -4.50
CA ASN A 181 -14.28 -21.58 -3.57
C ASN A 181 -15.81 -21.65 -3.47
N PHE A 182 -16.47 -22.03 -4.57
CA PHE A 182 -17.95 -22.07 -4.64
C PHE A 182 -18.54 -23.48 -4.71
N GLY A 183 -17.74 -24.55 -4.80
CA GLY A 183 -18.23 -25.92 -5.00
C GLY A 183 -19.20 -26.39 -3.90
N ASP A 184 -18.82 -26.16 -2.64
CA ASP A 184 -19.62 -26.57 -1.48
C ASP A 184 -20.90 -25.71 -1.34
N TYR A 185 -20.82 -24.43 -1.71
CA TYR A 185 -21.96 -23.52 -1.67
C TYR A 185 -22.96 -23.76 -2.81
N TYR A 186 -22.46 -24.07 -4.01
CA TYR A 186 -23.30 -24.28 -5.19
C TYR A 186 -24.17 -25.53 -5.05
N SER A 187 -23.60 -26.62 -4.53
CA SER A 187 -24.37 -27.85 -4.23
C SER A 187 -25.39 -27.63 -3.12
N SER A 188 -25.13 -26.70 -2.20
CA SER A 188 -26.05 -26.35 -1.11
C SER A 188 -27.27 -25.53 -1.59
N PHE A 189 -27.26 -24.96 -2.80
CA PHE A 189 -28.42 -24.24 -3.34
C PHE A 189 -29.61 -25.17 -3.64
N GLU A 190 -29.36 -26.43 -3.97
CA GLU A 190 -30.39 -27.45 -4.23
C GLU A 190 -31.17 -27.84 -2.98
N LYS A 191 -30.62 -27.52 -1.81
CA LYS A 191 -31.21 -27.76 -0.49
C LYS A 191 -32.02 -26.58 0.04
N THR A 192 -32.27 -25.57 -0.80
CA THR A 192 -33.08 -24.39 -0.43
C THR A 192 -34.38 -24.38 -1.23
N GLU A 193 -35.46 -23.87 -0.63
CA GLU A 193 -36.77 -23.75 -1.31
C GLU A 193 -36.68 -22.88 -2.59
N HIS A 194 -35.72 -21.96 -2.63
CA HIS A 194 -35.50 -21.01 -3.72
C HIS A 194 -34.29 -21.37 -4.61
N GLU A 195 -34.12 -22.64 -4.98
CA GLU A 195 -32.99 -23.14 -5.80
C GLU A 195 -32.74 -22.29 -7.06
N ILE A 196 -33.79 -22.06 -7.88
CA ILE A 196 -33.66 -21.34 -9.16
C ILE A 196 -33.22 -19.88 -8.91
N GLY A 197 -33.78 -19.26 -7.86
CA GLY A 197 -33.43 -17.90 -7.46
C GLY A 197 -31.97 -17.82 -7.00
N ALA A 198 -31.51 -18.78 -6.20
CA ALA A 198 -30.15 -18.87 -5.71
C ALA A 198 -29.13 -19.06 -6.86
N LYS A 199 -29.42 -19.97 -7.79
CA LYS A 199 -28.58 -20.23 -8.97
C LYS A 199 -28.53 -19.03 -9.92
N LEU A 200 -29.65 -18.31 -10.11
CA LEU A 200 -29.68 -17.09 -10.93
C LEU A 200 -28.88 -15.95 -10.28
N CYS A 201 -29.09 -15.70 -8.99
CA CYS A 201 -28.33 -14.72 -8.22
C CYS A 201 -26.82 -15.02 -8.27
N PHE A 202 -26.44 -16.31 -8.26
CA PHE A 202 -25.05 -16.74 -8.32
C PHE A 202 -24.40 -16.33 -9.64
N VAL A 203 -25.06 -16.61 -10.76
CA VAL A 203 -24.54 -16.25 -12.10
C VAL A 203 -24.37 -14.73 -12.23
N ILE A 204 -25.36 -13.95 -11.76
CA ILE A 204 -25.30 -12.48 -11.79
C ILE A 204 -24.16 -11.96 -10.92
N TYR A 205 -24.05 -12.47 -9.68
CA TYR A 205 -22.98 -12.08 -8.76
C TYR A 205 -21.60 -12.39 -9.34
N MET A 206 -21.39 -13.60 -9.86
CA MET A 206 -20.11 -14.01 -10.44
C MET A 206 -19.76 -13.18 -11.68
N ALA A 207 -20.72 -12.81 -12.52
CA ALA A 207 -20.49 -11.92 -13.65
C ALA A 207 -20.06 -10.51 -13.19
N ILE A 208 -20.76 -9.93 -12.21
CA ILE A 208 -20.41 -8.61 -11.66
C ILE A 208 -19.02 -8.63 -11.03
N VAL A 209 -18.74 -9.62 -10.18
CA VAL A 209 -17.43 -9.78 -9.53
C VAL A 209 -16.33 -9.97 -10.56
N ALA A 210 -16.53 -10.82 -11.58
CA ALA A 210 -15.54 -11.03 -12.63
C ALA A 210 -15.21 -9.73 -13.37
N ILE A 211 -16.23 -8.94 -13.75
CA ILE A 211 -16.04 -7.65 -14.40
C ILE A 211 -15.29 -6.68 -13.47
N LEU A 212 -15.66 -6.63 -12.18
CA LEU A 212 -14.99 -5.76 -11.20
C LEU A 212 -13.52 -6.16 -11.00
N LEU A 213 -13.22 -7.44 -10.79
CA LEU A 213 -11.86 -7.94 -10.57
C LEU A 213 -10.98 -7.74 -11.82
N VAL A 214 -11.50 -7.99 -13.01
CA VAL A 214 -10.78 -7.74 -14.27
C VAL A 214 -10.52 -6.24 -14.46
N ASN A 215 -11.51 -5.39 -14.19
CA ASN A 215 -11.35 -3.93 -14.27
C ASN A 215 -10.33 -3.41 -13.25
N MET A 216 -10.25 -4.01 -12.07
CA MET A 216 -9.22 -3.71 -11.07
C MET A 216 -7.82 -4.11 -11.56
N LEU A 217 -7.67 -5.31 -12.10
CA LEU A 217 -6.39 -5.86 -12.53
C LEU A 217 -5.79 -5.07 -13.70
N ILE A 218 -6.62 -4.75 -14.71
CA ILE A 218 -6.17 -4.13 -15.96
C ILE A 218 -5.92 -2.62 -15.78
N ALA A 219 -6.85 -1.89 -15.18
CA ALA A 219 -6.76 -0.42 -15.10
C ALA A 219 -5.65 0.05 -14.15
N MET A 220 -5.37 -0.73 -13.10
CA MET A 220 -4.38 -0.39 -12.08
C MET A 220 -2.96 -0.76 -12.52
N MET A 221 -2.76 -2.01 -12.97
CA MET A 221 -1.43 -2.45 -13.38
C MET A 221 -0.98 -1.74 -14.65
N GLY A 222 -1.86 -1.51 -15.64
CA GLY A 222 -1.51 -0.82 -16.88
C GLY A 222 -1.04 0.63 -16.67
N ASN A 223 -1.85 1.46 -16.02
CA ASN A 223 -1.54 2.90 -15.86
C ASN A 223 -0.38 3.16 -14.91
N THR A 224 -0.30 2.42 -13.80
CA THR A 224 0.73 2.63 -12.79
C THR A 224 2.07 2.04 -13.24
N TYR A 225 2.08 0.91 -13.96
CA TYR A 225 3.29 0.37 -14.56
C TYR A 225 3.87 1.30 -15.61
N GLN A 226 3.06 1.79 -16.56
CA GLN A 226 3.52 2.72 -17.60
C GLN A 226 4.14 3.98 -16.98
N LYS A 227 3.44 4.60 -16.00
CA LYS A 227 3.93 5.81 -15.32
C LYS A 227 5.23 5.60 -14.54
N ILE A 228 5.45 4.41 -13.96
CA ILE A 228 6.64 4.11 -13.15
C ILE A 228 7.81 3.63 -14.03
N ALA A 229 7.54 2.81 -15.04
CA ALA A 229 8.54 2.32 -15.99
C ALA A 229 9.14 3.44 -16.86
N GLU A 230 8.35 4.48 -17.20
CA GLU A 230 8.85 5.65 -17.93
C GLU A 230 9.79 6.54 -17.10
N THR A 231 9.78 6.41 -15.77
CA THR A 231 10.60 7.26 -14.91
C THR A 231 11.99 6.63 -14.70
N ARG A 232 12.89 6.79 -15.69
CA ARG A 232 14.29 6.29 -15.71
C ARG A 232 15.10 6.54 -14.41
N ASN A 233 14.69 7.49 -13.56
CA ASN A 233 15.35 7.86 -12.31
C ASN A 233 14.51 7.63 -11.02
N GLU A 234 13.35 6.94 -11.08
CA GLU A 234 12.53 6.71 -9.88
C GLU A 234 13.30 5.88 -8.84
N TRP A 235 14.09 4.88 -9.27
CA TRP A 235 14.94 4.13 -8.35
C TRP A 235 15.93 5.04 -7.60
N GLN A 236 16.62 5.97 -8.29
CA GLN A 236 17.55 6.90 -7.64
C GLN A 236 16.85 7.81 -6.63
N ARG A 237 15.65 8.29 -6.98
CA ARG A 237 14.80 9.07 -6.06
C ARG A 237 14.40 8.25 -4.84
N GLN A 238 14.07 6.97 -5.02
CA GLN A 238 13.73 6.08 -3.90
C GLN A 238 14.95 5.79 -3.03
N TRP A 239 16.10 5.50 -3.63
CA TRP A 239 17.36 5.31 -2.93
C TRP A 239 17.72 6.54 -2.10
N ALA A 240 17.68 7.74 -2.69
CA ALA A 240 17.90 8.99 -1.97
C ALA A 240 16.92 9.18 -0.80
N ARG A 241 15.65 8.81 -0.98
CA ARG A 241 14.65 8.84 0.11
C ARG A 241 14.97 7.84 1.23
N ILE A 242 15.41 6.61 0.92
CA ILE A 242 15.86 5.65 1.94
C ILE A 242 17.03 6.23 2.71
N VAL A 243 18.03 6.75 2.00
CA VAL A 243 19.23 7.35 2.62
C VAL A 243 18.84 8.47 3.57
N LEU A 244 17.95 9.37 3.17
CA LEU A 244 17.46 10.45 4.05
C LEU A 244 16.72 9.94 5.29
N VAL A 245 15.89 8.89 5.15
CA VAL A 245 15.18 8.27 6.29
C VAL A 245 16.17 7.61 7.25
N VAL A 246 17.18 6.91 6.73
CA VAL A 246 18.24 6.28 7.53
C VAL A 246 19.13 7.34 8.20
N GLU A 247 19.52 8.39 7.48
CA GLU A 247 20.31 9.50 8.00
C GLU A 247 19.55 10.24 9.12
N ARG A 248 18.23 10.39 8.98
CA ARG A 248 17.36 10.91 10.04
C ARG A 248 17.37 10.02 11.28
N GLY A 249 17.51 8.71 11.13
CA GLY A 249 17.65 7.75 12.24
C GLY A 249 18.99 7.78 12.96
N VAL A 250 19.99 8.54 12.47
CA VAL A 250 21.29 8.72 13.12
C VAL A 250 21.29 9.97 14.01
N SER A 251 22.02 9.91 15.12
CA SER A 251 22.13 11.03 16.06
C SER A 251 22.69 12.30 15.40
N PRO A 252 22.29 13.51 15.83
CA PRO A 252 22.73 14.75 15.18
C PRO A 252 24.25 14.97 15.14
N SER A 253 24.97 14.54 16.18
CA SER A 253 26.43 14.66 16.29
C SER A 253 27.16 13.74 15.30
N GLU A 254 26.72 12.49 15.18
CA GLU A 254 27.25 11.54 14.20
C GLU A 254 26.92 11.97 12.78
N ARG A 255 25.70 12.48 12.54
CA ARG A 255 25.28 13.02 11.24
C ARG A 255 26.17 14.17 10.80
N LEU A 256 26.44 15.12 11.69
CA LEU A 256 27.36 16.23 11.42
C LEU A 256 28.78 15.72 11.10
N THR A 257 29.26 14.74 11.87
CA THR A 257 30.57 14.12 11.65
C THR A 257 30.66 13.48 10.26
N LYS A 258 29.64 12.70 9.86
CA LYS A 258 29.59 12.10 8.52
C LYS A 258 29.45 13.15 7.42
N LEU A 259 28.66 14.20 7.64
CA LEU A 259 28.58 15.34 6.72
C LEU A 259 29.94 15.98 6.50
N MET A 260 30.76 16.13 7.54
CA MET A 260 32.11 16.66 7.41
C MET A 260 33.05 15.78 6.58
N TRP A 261 32.79 14.47 6.50
CA TRP A 261 33.63 13.52 5.74
C TRP A 261 33.40 13.60 4.24
N TYR A 262 32.16 13.77 3.79
CA TYR A 262 31.82 13.77 2.37
C TYR A 262 31.66 15.18 1.76
N SER A 263 31.55 16.23 2.58
CA SER A 263 31.39 17.61 2.10
C SER A 263 32.71 18.36 2.03
N GLN A 264 32.89 19.15 0.97
CA GLN A 264 34.05 20.01 0.78
C GLN A 264 33.68 21.47 1.05
N PRO A 265 34.55 22.27 1.69
CA PRO A 265 34.34 23.70 1.86
C PRO A 265 34.45 24.41 0.50
N MET A 266 33.46 25.24 0.20
CA MET A 266 33.46 26.13 -0.95
C MET A 266 34.12 27.46 -0.58
N SER A 267 34.48 28.27 -1.59
CA SER A 267 35.07 29.60 -1.38
C SER A 267 34.19 30.54 -0.55
N ASP A 268 32.87 30.33 -0.58
CA ASP A 268 31.86 31.07 0.20
C ASP A 268 31.73 30.59 1.66
N GLY A 269 32.62 29.70 2.12
CA GLY A 269 32.60 29.10 3.47
C GLY A 269 31.51 28.03 3.69
N ARG A 270 30.51 27.95 2.81
CA ARG A 270 29.50 26.88 2.79
C ARG A 270 30.15 25.56 2.38
N ARG A 271 29.70 24.45 2.98
CA ARG A 271 30.12 23.10 2.57
C ARG A 271 29.15 22.52 1.55
N ALA A 272 29.68 21.89 0.51
CA ALA A 272 28.89 21.23 -0.53
C ALA A 272 29.41 19.82 -0.81
N LEU A 273 28.50 18.91 -1.18
CA LEU A 273 28.86 17.59 -1.70
C LEU A 273 29.27 17.74 -3.16
N VAL A 274 30.52 17.38 -3.49
CA VAL A 274 31.02 17.39 -4.86
C VAL A 274 30.89 16.00 -5.46
N LEU A 275 29.87 15.80 -6.29
CA LEU A 275 29.65 14.56 -7.02
C LEU A 275 30.39 14.63 -8.37
N ARG A 276 31.37 13.75 -8.58
CA ARG A 276 31.90 13.48 -9.92
C ARG A 276 31.01 12.42 -10.56
N LEU A 277 30.13 12.83 -11.47
CA LEU A 277 29.35 11.89 -12.26
C LEU A 277 30.28 11.23 -13.29
N ASN A 278 30.59 9.94 -13.10
CA ASN A 278 31.07 9.09 -14.18
C ASN A 278 29.89 8.72 -15.07
N GLN A 279 29.60 9.56 -16.06
CA GLN A 279 28.64 9.25 -17.12
C GLN A 279 29.35 8.49 -18.24
N SER A 280 28.69 7.48 -18.82
CA SER A 280 29.13 6.91 -20.10
C SER A 280 29.08 7.99 -21.18
N GLU A 281 29.83 7.83 -22.27
CA GLU A 281 29.76 8.77 -23.39
C GLU A 281 28.35 8.83 -23.99
N GLU A 282 27.64 7.70 -24.01
CA GLU A 282 26.24 7.60 -24.45
C GLU A 282 25.29 8.44 -23.57
N ASP A 283 25.43 8.38 -22.24
CA ASP A 283 24.65 9.21 -21.31
C ASP A 283 24.93 10.72 -21.49
N LYS A 284 26.15 11.10 -21.89
CA LYS A 284 26.52 12.50 -22.16
C LYS A 284 25.89 13.00 -23.45
N GLU A 285 25.88 12.18 -24.50
CA GLU A 285 25.25 12.51 -25.78
C GLU A 285 23.74 12.71 -25.62
N GLU A 286 23.05 11.78 -24.96
CA GLU A 286 21.62 11.92 -24.67
C GLU A 286 21.30 13.19 -23.85
N MET A 287 22.11 13.50 -22.82
CA MET A 287 21.93 14.71 -22.03
C MET A 287 22.10 15.98 -22.87
N LYS A 288 23.03 15.97 -23.82
CA LYS A 288 23.27 17.09 -24.75
C LYS A 288 22.08 17.27 -25.69
N GLU A 289 21.53 16.20 -26.24
CA GLU A 289 20.32 16.24 -27.07
C GLU A 289 19.12 16.80 -26.30
N ILE A 290 18.90 16.35 -25.07
CA ILE A 290 17.82 16.87 -24.20
C ILE A 290 18.00 18.37 -23.94
N LEU A 291 19.24 18.81 -23.66
CA LEU A 291 19.55 20.24 -23.48
C LEU A 291 19.27 21.06 -24.73
N GLU A 292 19.60 20.54 -25.91
CA GLU A 292 19.31 21.19 -27.19
C GLU A 292 17.81 21.25 -27.46
N MET A 293 17.07 20.15 -27.28
CA MET A 293 15.61 20.13 -27.37
C MET A 293 14.96 21.17 -26.44
N LYS A 294 15.45 21.28 -25.19
CA LYS A 294 14.93 22.26 -24.22
C LYS A 294 15.23 23.70 -24.64
N ARG A 295 16.41 23.98 -25.22
CA ARG A 295 16.74 25.31 -25.78
C ARG A 295 15.82 25.66 -26.95
N VAL A 296 15.58 24.71 -27.86
CA VAL A 296 14.69 24.90 -29.00
C VAL A 296 13.25 25.15 -28.54
N HIS A 297 12.75 24.35 -27.59
CA HIS A 297 11.44 24.56 -26.97
C HIS A 297 11.31 25.96 -26.36
N ASN A 298 12.28 26.39 -25.54
CA ASN A 298 12.26 27.71 -24.93
C ASN A 298 12.27 28.85 -25.96
N ARG A 299 13.06 28.71 -27.05
CA ARG A 299 13.03 29.68 -28.16
C ARG A 299 11.67 29.74 -28.84
N MET A 300 11.02 28.59 -29.07
CA MET A 300 9.68 28.54 -29.64
C MET A 300 8.64 29.18 -28.72
N VAL A 301 8.71 28.92 -27.41
CA VAL A 301 7.82 29.54 -26.41
C VAL A 301 8.00 31.07 -26.39
N GLN A 302 9.24 31.57 -26.41
CA GLN A 302 9.50 33.01 -26.48
C GLN A 302 8.97 33.65 -27.77
N LYS A 303 9.15 33.00 -28.93
CA LYS A 303 8.56 33.47 -30.19
C LYS A 303 7.03 33.54 -30.12
N ARG A 304 6.38 32.54 -29.52
CA ARG A 304 4.92 32.55 -29.30
C ARG A 304 4.46 33.68 -28.37
N LEU A 305 5.21 33.94 -27.30
CA LEU A 305 4.93 35.05 -26.37
C LEU A 305 5.12 36.42 -27.03
N GLN A 306 6.17 36.59 -27.84
CA GLN A 306 6.39 37.81 -28.61
C GLN A 306 5.25 38.02 -29.62
N GLY A 307 4.88 37.00 -30.40
CA GLY A 307 3.75 37.07 -31.33
C GLY A 307 2.43 37.45 -30.66
N LYS A 308 2.15 36.91 -29.47
CA LYS A 308 0.97 37.32 -28.66
C LYS A 308 1.03 38.79 -28.23
N LYS A 309 2.20 39.31 -27.83
CA LYS A 309 2.37 40.73 -27.49
C LYS A 309 2.15 41.63 -28.70
N THR A 310 2.63 41.25 -29.89
CA THR A 310 2.40 42.02 -31.12
C THR A 310 0.92 42.04 -31.49
N LEU A 311 0.23 40.90 -31.38
CA LEU A 311 -1.22 40.79 -31.61
C LEU A 311 -2.03 41.63 -30.61
N SER A 312 -1.64 41.68 -29.33
CA SER A 312 -2.32 42.51 -28.32
C SER A 312 -2.01 44.01 -28.42
N SER A 313 -0.90 44.39 -29.06
CA SER A 313 -0.50 45.79 -29.26
C SER A 313 -1.09 46.44 -30.51
N THR A 314 -1.77 45.66 -31.36
CA THR A 314 -2.46 46.21 -32.54
C THR A 314 -3.79 46.83 -32.07
N PRO A 315 -3.99 48.16 -32.16
CA PRO A 315 -5.25 48.76 -31.74
C PRO A 315 -6.38 48.31 -32.67
N SER A 316 -7.50 47.90 -32.07
CA SER A 316 -8.69 47.47 -32.81
C SER A 316 -9.20 48.62 -33.73
N PRO A 317 -9.54 48.36 -35.01
CA PRO A 317 -9.88 49.40 -35.96
C PRO A 317 -11.32 49.88 -35.72
N LYS A 318 -11.52 50.81 -34.78
CA LYS A 318 -12.84 51.46 -34.56
C LYS A 318 -12.87 52.98 -34.80
N ASN A 319 -11.76 53.62 -35.18
CA ASN A 319 -11.71 55.08 -35.34
C ASN A 319 -11.25 55.56 -36.73
N LEU A 320 -11.65 54.92 -37.82
CA LEU A 320 -11.34 55.39 -39.18
C LEU A 320 -12.59 55.53 -40.06
N ILE A 321 -13.61 56.26 -39.60
CA ILE A 321 -14.59 56.89 -40.51
C ILE A 321 -15.02 58.23 -39.91
N ASN A 322 -14.51 59.33 -40.48
CA ASN A 322 -15.19 60.63 -40.43
C ASN A 322 -15.08 61.25 -41.84
N LEU A 323 -15.99 60.84 -42.72
CA LEU A 323 -16.18 61.39 -44.06
C LEU A 323 -17.48 62.19 -44.02
N ASN A 324 -17.37 63.51 -43.84
CA ASN A 324 -18.31 64.50 -44.34
C ASN A 324 -17.73 65.91 -44.17
N SER A 325 -17.12 66.43 -45.24
CA SER A 325 -17.06 67.87 -45.49
C SER A 325 -17.42 68.09 -46.97
N PRO A 326 -18.38 68.98 -47.29
CA PRO A 326 -18.98 69.08 -48.62
C PRO A 326 -18.13 69.95 -49.55
N THR A 327 -17.92 69.49 -50.78
CA THR A 327 -17.30 70.26 -51.86
C THR A 327 -18.23 71.35 -52.38
N GLN A 328 -17.70 72.57 -52.44
CA GLN A 328 -18.26 73.73 -53.14
C GLN A 328 -18.43 73.47 -54.65
N LYS A 329 -19.67 73.49 -55.14
CA LYS A 329 -20.24 74.45 -56.12
C LYS A 329 -21.46 73.87 -56.78
#